data_AF-A0A7Y8IRS5-F1
#
_entry.id   AF-A0A7Y8IRS5-F1
#
_cell.length_a   1.000
_cell.length_b   1.000
_cell.length_c   1.000
_cell.angle_alpha   90.00
_cell.angle_beta   90.00
_cell.angle_gamma   90.00
#
_symmetry.space_group_name_H-M   'P 1'
#
loop_
_entity.id
_entity.type
_entity.pdbx_description
1 polymer ?
#
loop_
_entity_poly.entity_id
_entity_poly.type
_entity_poly.pdbx_seq_one_letter_code
_entity_poly.pdbx_strand_id
1 'polypeptide(L)'
;MTKQPRRSWRSGFHWVRLVLAGGVVGAATGVLLSGLAAWRLPPPVTALDRFLLVAAGLGLGYWGGLLFAVALAVAASRRSPAPAFARLERALVVAGLVLAGAAVTLTLSGVPAGAAVVSGVAASALAARLALPPRAGGNP
;
A
#
# COMPACT_ATOMS: atom_id res chain seq x y z
N MET A 1 -11.95 -2.16 43.38
CA MET A 1 -10.87 -1.60 42.52
C MET A 1 -10.51 -2.60 41.44
N THR A 2 -11.14 -2.49 40.26
CA THR A 2 -10.85 -3.34 39.10
C THR A 2 -9.57 -2.83 38.43
N LYS A 3 -8.49 -3.63 38.48
CA LYS A 3 -7.24 -3.33 37.77
C LYS A 3 -7.53 -3.27 36.27
N GLN A 4 -7.46 -2.07 35.71
CA GLN A 4 -7.55 -1.84 34.27
C GLN A 4 -6.47 -2.71 33.59
N PRO A 5 -6.84 -3.65 32.70
CA PRO A 5 -5.87 -4.56 32.11
C PRO A 5 -4.88 -3.74 31.30
N ARG A 6 -3.59 -3.86 31.65
CA ARG A 6 -2.46 -3.24 30.95
C ARG A 6 -2.62 -3.53 29.44
N ARG A 7 -3.07 -2.52 28.70
CA ARG A 7 -3.20 -2.54 27.24
C ARG A 7 -1.81 -2.87 26.71
N SER A 8 -1.65 -4.11 26.26
CA SER A 8 -0.35 -4.76 26.23
C SER A 8 0.57 -4.10 25.20
N TRP A 9 1.82 -3.86 25.60
CA TRP A 9 2.93 -3.41 24.76
C TRP A 9 3.05 -4.19 23.45
N ARG A 10 2.58 -5.44 23.43
CA ARG A 10 2.48 -6.27 22.23
C ARG A 10 1.62 -5.62 21.14
N SER A 11 0.51 -4.95 21.47
CA SER A 11 -0.35 -4.35 20.43
C SER A 11 0.34 -3.23 19.66
N GLY A 12 1.14 -2.39 20.33
CA GLY A 12 1.89 -1.31 19.69
C GLY A 12 2.94 -1.82 18.70
N PHE A 13 3.68 -2.87 19.07
CA PHE A 13 4.69 -3.48 18.20
C PHE A 13 4.11 -4.04 16.90
N HIS A 14 2.91 -4.65 16.95
CA HIS A 14 2.25 -5.15 15.75
C HIS A 14 1.86 -4.01 14.80
N TRP A 15 1.33 -2.90 15.32
CA TRP A 15 0.99 -1.74 14.49
C TRP A 15 2.21 -1.11 13.83
N VAL A 16 3.32 -0.95 14.56
CA VAL A 16 4.58 -0.48 13.99
C VAL A 16 5.04 -1.43 12.88
N ARG A 17 5.00 -2.74 13.12
CA ARG A 17 5.37 -3.74 12.11
C ARG A 17 4.50 -3.65 10.85
N LEU A 18 3.19 -3.44 11.00
CA LEU A 18 2.26 -3.27 9.87
C LEU A 18 2.59 -2.04 9.04
N VAL A 19 2.87 -0.91 9.70
CA VAL A 19 3.23 0.35 9.04
C VAL A 19 4.55 0.22 8.28
N LEU A 20 5.54 -0.42 8.90
CA LEU A 20 6.81 -0.73 8.23
C LEU A 20 6.63 -1.69 7.06
N ALA A 21 5.81 -2.73 7.22
CA ALA A 21 5.47 -3.65 6.12
C ALA A 21 4.79 -2.91 4.95
N GLY A 22 3.89 -1.96 5.25
CA GLY A 22 3.31 -1.07 4.24
C GLY A 22 4.36 -0.25 3.50
N GLY A 23 5.31 0.34 4.22
CA GLY A 23 6.44 1.06 3.61
C GLY A 23 7.27 0.17 2.69
N VAL A 24 7.61 -1.05 3.10
CA VAL A 24 8.38 -2.02 2.28
C VAL A 24 7.61 -2.42 1.01
N VAL A 25 6.32 -2.76 1.15
CA VAL A 25 5.47 -3.12 0.00
C VAL A 25 5.34 -1.93 -0.96
N GLY A 26 5.14 -0.73 -0.42
CA GLY A 26 5.08 0.49 -1.20
C GLY A 26 6.39 0.78 -1.94
N ALA A 27 7.53 0.66 -1.28
CA ALA A 27 8.85 0.87 -1.88
C ALA A 27 9.12 -0.13 -3.01
N ALA A 28 8.85 -1.42 -2.77
CA ALA A 28 9.01 -2.47 -3.79
C ALA A 28 8.13 -2.21 -5.01
N THR A 29 6.87 -1.81 -4.78
CA THR A 29 5.94 -1.42 -5.86
C THR A 29 6.51 -0.22 -6.62
N GLY A 30 6.89 0.84 -5.92
CA GLY A 30 7.41 2.07 -6.53
C GLY A 30 8.64 1.85 -7.39
N VAL A 31 9.62 1.08 -6.90
CA VAL A 31 10.82 0.67 -7.66
C VAL A 31 10.47 -0.11 -8.91
N LEU A 32 9.51 -1.05 -8.82
CA LEU A 32 9.06 -1.81 -9.98
C LEU A 32 8.47 -0.89 -11.05
N LEU A 33 7.65 0.09 -10.64
CA LEU A 33 6.98 0.99 -11.58
C LEU A 33 7.97 1.91 -12.27
N SER A 34 8.83 2.55 -11.47
CA SER A 34 9.84 3.47 -11.99
C SER A 34 10.92 2.76 -12.81
N GLY A 35 11.28 1.53 -12.45
CA GLY A 35 12.18 0.69 -13.23
C GLY A 35 11.60 0.32 -14.60
N LEU A 36 10.33 -0.07 -14.66
CA LEU A 36 9.62 -0.35 -15.91
C LEU A 36 9.49 0.91 -16.78
N ALA A 37 9.19 2.06 -16.17
CA ALA A 37 9.13 3.34 -16.86
C ALA A 37 10.51 3.76 -17.40
N ALA A 38 11.57 3.63 -16.59
CA ALA A 38 12.94 3.95 -16.98
C ALA A 38 13.43 3.12 -18.18
N TRP A 39 12.99 1.87 -18.25
CA TRP A 39 13.31 0.97 -19.36
C TRP A 39 12.62 1.37 -20.68
N ARG A 40 11.48 2.05 -20.62
CA ARG A 40 10.71 2.50 -21.79
C ARG A 40 11.08 3.91 -22.29
N LEU A 41 11.96 4.63 -21.60
CA LEU A 41 12.33 5.98 -22.01
C LEU A 41 13.10 5.96 -23.35
N PRO A 42 12.64 6.72 -24.38
CA PRO A 42 13.35 6.80 -25.65
C PRO A 42 14.64 7.63 -25.49
N PRO A 43 15.72 7.29 -26.23
CA PRO A 43 16.94 8.09 -26.22
C PRO A 43 16.66 9.54 -26.71
N PRO A 44 17.42 10.54 -26.22
CA PRO A 44 18.60 10.42 -25.36
C PRO A 44 18.23 10.51 -23.86
N VAL A 45 18.33 9.39 -23.14
CA VAL A 45 18.22 9.35 -21.67
C VAL A 45 19.50 8.83 -21.07
N THR A 46 19.99 9.51 -20.05
CA THR A 46 21.22 9.14 -19.36
C THR A 46 20.98 8.06 -18.32
N ALA A 47 22.06 7.40 -17.87
CA ALA A 47 21.98 6.47 -16.73
C ALA A 47 21.52 7.20 -15.44
N LEU A 48 21.86 8.48 -15.30
CA LEU A 48 21.44 9.32 -14.18
C LEU A 48 19.92 9.53 -14.19
N ASP A 49 19.32 9.82 -15.35
CA ASP A 49 17.86 10.01 -15.47
C ASP A 49 17.09 8.75 -15.06
N ARG A 50 17.58 7.58 -15.49
CA ARG A 50 17.01 6.28 -15.12
C ARG A 50 17.15 6.03 -13.63
N PHE A 51 18.31 6.33 -13.05
CA PHE A 51 18.54 6.19 -11.61
C PHE A 51 17.64 7.12 -10.79
N LEU A 52 17.55 8.40 -11.15
CA LEU A 52 16.70 9.38 -10.46
C LEU A 52 15.23 9.00 -10.54
N LEU A 53 14.78 8.48 -11.69
CA LEU A 53 13.41 7.97 -11.83
C LEU A 53 13.17 6.78 -10.90
N VAL A 54 14.10 5.81 -10.85
CA VAL A 54 14.01 4.65 -9.95
C VAL A 54 13.99 5.08 -8.48
N ALA A 55 14.89 5.99 -8.10
CA ALA A 55 14.99 6.53 -6.75
C ALA A 55 13.74 7.32 -6.34
N ALA A 56 13.17 8.11 -7.26
CA ALA A 56 11.90 8.81 -7.02
C ALA A 56 10.75 7.81 -6.80
N GLY A 57 10.69 6.74 -7.60
CA GLY A 57 9.73 5.65 -7.40
C GLY A 57 9.90 4.96 -6.04
N LEU A 58 11.13 4.70 -5.60
CA LEU A 58 11.40 4.15 -4.27
C LEU A 58 10.88 5.07 -3.16
N GLY A 59 11.20 6.36 -3.23
CA GLY A 59 10.78 7.34 -2.24
C GLY A 59 9.26 7.48 -2.18
N LEU A 60 8.62 7.75 -3.32
CA LEU A 60 7.17 7.92 -3.41
C LEU A 60 6.42 6.63 -3.05
N GLY A 61 6.92 5.49 -3.50
CA GLY A 61 6.39 4.17 -3.16
C GLY A 61 6.43 3.91 -1.66
N TYR A 62 7.59 4.14 -1.03
CA TYR A 62 7.77 3.95 0.42
C TYR A 62 6.79 4.81 1.23
N TRP A 63 6.74 6.11 0.94
CA TRP A 63 5.85 7.04 1.64
C TRP A 63 4.37 6.72 1.40
N GLY A 64 3.99 6.39 0.16
CA GLY A 64 2.62 5.99 -0.18
C GLY A 64 2.18 4.74 0.56
N GLY A 65 3.02 3.70 0.60
CA GLY A 65 2.73 2.47 1.33
C GLY A 65 2.64 2.66 2.84
N LEU A 66 3.47 3.53 3.41
CA LEU A 66 3.47 3.88 4.83
C LEU A 66 2.17 4.61 5.21
N LEU A 67 1.79 5.64 4.44
CA LEU A 67 0.54 6.38 4.64
C LEU A 67 -0.68 5.48 4.50
N PHE A 68 -0.69 4.58 3.52
CA PHE A 68 -1.76 3.61 3.35
C PHE A 68 -1.89 2.67 4.55
N ALA A 69 -0.77 2.12 5.05
CA ALA A 69 -0.79 1.25 6.21
C ALA A 69 -1.22 1.97 7.50
N VAL A 70 -0.83 3.24 7.67
CA VAL A 70 -1.33 4.08 8.78
C VAL A 70 -2.84 4.28 8.66
N ALA A 71 -3.35 4.64 7.48
CA ALA A 71 -4.78 4.82 7.25
C ALA A 71 -5.55 3.51 7.52
N LEU A 72 -5.01 2.37 7.08
CA LEU A 72 -5.59 1.05 7.33
C LEU A 72 -5.59 0.72 8.83
N ALA A 73 -4.50 1.01 9.54
CA ALA A 73 -4.40 0.82 10.99
C ALA A 73 -5.40 1.70 11.76
N VAL A 74 -5.53 2.97 11.38
CA VAL A 74 -6.53 3.88 11.95
C VAL A 74 -7.94 3.38 11.67
N ALA A 75 -8.24 2.93 10.44
CA ALA A 75 -9.56 2.38 10.10
C ALA A 75 -9.88 1.10 10.88
N ALA A 76 -8.91 0.20 11.03
CA ALA A 76 -9.02 -1.01 11.83
C ALA A 76 -9.24 -0.73 13.32
N SER A 77 -8.55 0.26 13.89
CA SER A 77 -8.68 0.65 15.30
C SER A 77 -10.09 1.14 15.69
N ARG A 78 -10.88 1.57 14.70
CA ARG A 78 -12.26 2.05 14.89
C ARG A 78 -13.33 0.95 14.75
N ARG A 79 -12.94 -0.32 14.56
CA ARG A 79 -13.85 -1.46 14.39
C ARG A 79 -13.98 -2.26 15.68
N SER A 80 -15.21 -2.73 15.96
CA SER A 80 -15.54 -3.70 16.99
C SER A 80 -16.33 -4.87 16.38
N PRO A 81 -15.82 -6.12 16.45
CA PRO A 81 -14.52 -6.51 16.97
C PRO A 81 -13.36 -6.03 16.08
N ALA A 82 -12.17 -5.86 16.68
CA ALA A 82 -10.98 -5.47 15.95
C ALA A 82 -10.56 -6.58 14.95
N PRO A 83 -10.23 -6.24 13.70
CA PRO A 83 -9.81 -7.22 12.71
C PRO A 83 -8.48 -7.88 13.10
N ALA A 84 -8.33 -9.16 12.77
CA ALA A 84 -7.10 -9.90 13.04
C ALA A 84 -5.93 -9.32 12.25
N PHE A 85 -4.77 -9.20 12.91
CA PHE A 85 -3.55 -8.63 12.33
C PHE A 85 -3.13 -9.30 11.01
N ALA A 86 -3.20 -10.63 10.93
CA ALA A 86 -2.88 -11.39 9.73
C ALA A 86 -3.76 -11.02 8.52
N ARG A 87 -5.01 -10.55 8.73
CA ARG A 87 -5.84 -10.04 7.63
C ARG A 87 -5.35 -8.70 7.11
N LEU A 88 -4.86 -7.83 8.00
CA LEU A 88 -4.31 -6.53 7.63
C LEU A 88 -3.01 -6.70 6.82
N GLU A 89 -2.11 -7.58 7.25
CA GLU A 89 -0.90 -7.92 6.49
C GLU A 89 -1.23 -8.49 5.10
N ARG A 90 -2.16 -9.45 5.01
CA ARG A 90 -2.59 -9.98 3.69
C ARG A 90 -3.18 -8.92 2.80
N ALA A 91 -4.01 -8.02 3.35
CA ALA A 91 -4.58 -6.93 2.58
C ALA A 91 -3.50 -5.98 2.03
N LEU A 92 -2.45 -5.68 2.79
CA LEU A 92 -1.31 -4.89 2.29
C LEU A 92 -0.60 -5.60 1.14
N VAL A 93 -0.35 -6.90 1.27
CA VAL A 93 0.31 -7.70 0.22
C VAL A 93 -0.56 -7.74 -1.04
N VAL A 94 -1.87 -7.99 -0.91
CA VAL A 94 -2.80 -7.98 -2.04
C VAL A 94 -2.88 -6.61 -2.68
N ALA A 95 -2.92 -5.52 -1.89
CA ALA A 95 -2.87 -4.15 -2.40
C ALA A 95 -1.64 -3.94 -3.28
N GLY A 96 -0.46 -4.33 -2.77
CA GLY A 96 0.81 -4.20 -3.47
C GLY A 96 0.84 -5.03 -4.76
N LEU A 97 0.37 -6.28 -4.72
CA LEU A 97 0.29 -7.14 -5.92
C LEU A 97 -0.66 -6.60 -6.98
N VAL A 98 -1.83 -6.08 -6.58
CA VAL A 98 -2.80 -5.49 -7.50
C VAL A 98 -2.25 -4.20 -8.11
N LEU A 99 -1.60 -3.34 -7.31
CA LEU A 99 -0.93 -2.14 -7.81
C LEU A 99 0.20 -2.47 -8.78
N ALA A 100 1.06 -3.44 -8.44
CA ALA A 100 2.13 -3.89 -9.30
C ALA A 100 1.58 -4.46 -10.62
N GLY A 101 0.56 -5.33 -10.56
CA GLY A 101 -0.09 -5.90 -11.74
C GLY A 101 -0.74 -4.84 -12.62
N ALA A 102 -1.56 -3.96 -12.03
CA ALA A 102 -2.21 -2.87 -12.76
C ALA A 102 -1.18 -1.96 -13.42
N ALA A 103 -0.10 -1.62 -12.71
CA ALA A 103 0.91 -0.75 -13.25
C ALA A 103 1.77 -1.43 -14.33
N VAL A 104 2.01 -2.75 -14.25
CA VAL A 104 2.57 -3.53 -15.38
C VAL A 104 1.63 -3.42 -16.58
N THR A 105 0.33 -3.67 -16.41
CA THR A 105 -0.66 -3.58 -17.50
C THR A 105 -0.71 -2.18 -18.11
N LEU A 106 -0.73 -1.13 -17.29
CA LEU A 106 -0.77 0.27 -17.71
C LEU A 106 0.51 0.69 -18.43
N THR A 107 1.66 0.28 -17.90
CA THR A 107 2.96 0.54 -18.53
C THR A 107 3.03 -0.15 -19.88
N LEU A 108 2.59 -1.41 -19.97
CA LEU A 108 2.58 -2.17 -21.23
C LEU A 108 1.66 -1.55 -22.29
N SER A 109 0.49 -1.05 -21.87
CA SER A 109 -0.54 -0.49 -22.75
C SER A 109 -0.34 1.00 -23.10
N GLY A 110 0.67 1.68 -22.54
CA GLY A 110 0.94 3.09 -22.81
C GLY A 110 -0.12 4.03 -22.24
N VAL A 111 -0.92 3.56 -21.28
CA VAL A 111 -2.05 4.31 -20.74
C VAL A 111 -1.54 5.44 -19.83
N PRO A 112 -2.14 6.65 -19.90
CA PRO A 112 -1.69 7.81 -19.14
C PRO A 112 -1.75 7.60 -17.62
N ALA A 113 -0.89 8.36 -16.91
CA ALA A 113 -0.70 8.29 -15.46
C ALA A 113 -2.00 8.41 -14.63
N GLY A 114 -3.05 9.06 -15.15
CA GLY A 114 -4.36 9.13 -14.50
C GLY A 114 -4.98 7.76 -14.22
N ALA A 115 -4.82 6.79 -15.12
CA ALA A 115 -5.32 5.43 -14.89
C ALA A 115 -4.52 4.69 -13.81
N ALA A 116 -3.23 5.01 -13.67
CA ALA A 116 -2.40 4.46 -12.60
C ALA A 116 -2.89 4.94 -11.22
N VAL A 117 -3.27 6.21 -11.09
CA VAL A 117 -3.86 6.75 -9.86
C VAL A 117 -5.20 6.07 -9.55
N VAL A 118 -6.09 5.94 -10.53
CA VAL A 118 -7.39 5.28 -10.34
C VAL A 118 -7.22 3.81 -9.92
N SER A 119 -6.31 3.08 -10.56
CA SER A 119 -6.03 1.69 -10.20
C SER A 119 -5.40 1.55 -8.81
N GLY A 120 -4.56 2.50 -8.39
CA GLY A 120 -4.04 2.56 -7.02
C GLY A 120 -5.14 2.81 -5.99
N VAL A 121 -6.05 3.74 -6.26
CA VAL A 121 -7.22 3.99 -5.40
C VAL A 121 -8.10 2.74 -5.30
N ALA A 122 -8.36 2.07 -6.42
CA ALA A 122 -9.14 0.83 -6.45
C ALA A 122 -8.45 -0.31 -5.68
N ALA A 123 -7.13 -0.46 -5.81
CA ALA A 123 -6.34 -1.44 -5.06
C ALA A 123 -6.38 -1.17 -3.55
N SER A 124 -6.22 0.09 -3.13
CA SER A 124 -6.35 0.51 -1.74
C SER A 124 -7.76 0.26 -1.18
N ALA A 125 -8.80 0.53 -1.97
CA ALA A 125 -10.18 0.27 -1.59
C ALA A 125 -10.47 -1.25 -1.47
N LEU A 126 -9.98 -2.05 -2.43
CA LEU A 126 -10.09 -3.50 -2.38
C LEU A 126 -9.38 -4.07 -1.15
N ALA A 127 -8.15 -3.63 -0.90
CA ALA A 127 -7.39 -4.03 0.29
C ALA A 127 -8.11 -3.65 1.59
N ALA A 128 -8.67 -2.44 1.67
CA ALA A 128 -9.49 -2.05 2.82
C ALA A 128 -10.74 -2.93 2.97
N ARG A 129 -11.40 -3.32 1.88
CA ARG A 129 -12.54 -4.25 1.89
C ARG A 129 -12.15 -5.67 2.31
N LEU A 130 -10.98 -6.16 1.89
CA LEU A 130 -10.48 -7.49 2.29
C LEU A 130 -10.03 -7.52 3.75
N ALA A 131 -9.45 -6.42 4.23
CA ALA A 131 -9.00 -6.25 5.61
C ALA A 131 -10.15 -6.09 6.61
N LEU A 132 -11.18 -5.32 6.23
CA LEU A 132 -12.21 -4.86 7.14
C LEU A 132 -13.55 -5.52 6.76
N PRO A 133 -14.19 -6.29 7.67
CA PRO A 133 -15.50 -6.89 7.37
C PRO A 133 -16.55 -5.81 7.00
N PRO A 134 -17.68 -6.15 6.38
CA PRO A 134 -18.79 -5.20 6.25
C PRO A 134 -19.21 -4.70 7.64
N ARG A 135 -19.55 -3.40 7.77
CA ARG A 135 -20.20 -2.93 9.01
C ARG A 135 -21.55 -3.62 9.08
N ALA A 136 -21.76 -4.46 10.08
CA ALA A 136 -23.11 -4.93 10.41
C ALA A 136 -23.97 -3.69 10.72
N GLY A 137 -24.89 -3.35 9.81
CA GLY A 137 -25.86 -2.26 10.02
C GLY A 137 -25.90 -1.13 8.98
N GLY A 138 -25.10 -1.16 7.90
CA GLY A 138 -25.30 -0.23 6.78
C GLY A 138 -26.26 -0.80 5.76
N ASN A 139 -27.53 -0.38 5.77
CA ASN A 139 -28.43 -0.62 4.63
C ASN A 139 -27.83 0.02 3.37
N PRO A 140 -27.99 -0.61 2.19
CA PRO A 140 -27.54 -0.07 0.91
C PRO A 140 -28.19 1.29 0.59
#